data_AF-A0A957HQ39-F1
#
_entry.id   AF-A0A957HQ39-F1
#
_cell.length_a   1.000
_cell.length_b   1.000
_cell.length_c   1.000
_cell.angle_alpha   90.00
_cell.angle_beta   90.00
_cell.angle_gamma   90.00
#
_symmetry.space_group_name_H-M   'P 1'
#
loop_
_entity.id
_entity.type
_entity.pdbx_description
1 polymer ?
#
loop_
_entity_poly.entity_id
_entity_poly.type
_entity_poly.pdbx_seq_one_letter_code
_entity_poly.pdbx_strand_id
1 'polypeptide(L)'
;DGIHLVGRFLSGLLDMASVLFVFLIGRRLYDRRVGLLAALFHAIAVMPIQQSHFFTMDNWAAGLTTMTIYAAVRAAGFGDPERKWRVGWWVLFGVGLGTAVASRINVAPVAGIAPLAAIIWLAQRGHTWNTIKQGISSLIRGGVSSAGLDIQQAMLGVTIAALVSIAAFRIAQPYAFADPELIRTTTIAETGEEPGFFATTIGSVFGFNPQWRSNMEEIQHQQGPDFAAPFALQWTDRAPILFPLTNMVLYGMGFSAGIAAWLGFLWALWRIVRGKPDWVKHAIPIAWAGFYFVFMGTRWV
;
A
#
# COMPACT_ATOMS: atom_id res chain seq x y z
N ASP A 1 14.97 -9.21 -28.89
CA ASP A 1 13.88 -10.20 -28.79
C ASP A 1 13.95 -10.98 -27.47
N GLY A 2 12.81 -11.29 -26.84
CA GLY A 2 12.76 -12.08 -25.59
C GLY A 2 12.42 -11.32 -24.29
N ILE A 3 12.31 -9.99 -24.32
CA ILE A 3 11.96 -9.16 -23.14
C ILE A 3 10.63 -9.61 -22.51
N HIS A 4 9.65 -10.01 -23.33
CA HIS A 4 8.36 -10.50 -22.85
C HIS A 4 8.47 -11.83 -22.07
N LEU A 5 9.43 -12.70 -22.39
CA LEU A 5 9.65 -13.96 -21.64
C LEU A 5 10.24 -13.66 -20.26
N VAL A 6 11.22 -12.76 -20.19
CA VAL A 6 11.80 -12.29 -18.93
C VAL A 6 10.72 -11.61 -18.09
N GLY A 7 9.92 -10.73 -18.70
CA GLY A 7 8.82 -10.05 -18.05
C GLY A 7 7.78 -11.01 -17.47
N ARG A 8 7.37 -12.04 -18.21
CA ARG A 8 6.45 -13.08 -17.72
C ARG A 8 7.05 -13.90 -16.58
N PHE A 9 8.33 -14.26 -16.67
CA PHE A 9 9.03 -14.96 -15.60
C PHE A 9 9.05 -14.13 -14.31
N LEU A 10 9.36 -12.83 -14.40
CA LEU A 10 9.33 -11.93 -13.26
C LEU A 10 7.91 -11.73 -12.71
N SER A 11 6.90 -11.59 -13.57
CA SER A 11 5.49 -11.54 -13.15
C SER A 11 5.08 -12.77 -12.35
N GLY A 12 5.51 -13.96 -12.75
CA GLY A 12 5.30 -15.20 -12.00
C GLY A 12 6.02 -15.22 -10.65
N LEU A 13 7.25 -14.72 -10.60
CA LEU A 13 8.01 -14.60 -9.35
C LEU A 13 7.31 -13.68 -8.33
N LEU A 14 6.78 -12.54 -8.79
CA LEU A 14 6.06 -11.59 -7.95
C LEU A 14 4.73 -12.16 -7.45
N ASP A 15 4.05 -12.96 -8.27
CA ASP A 15 2.84 -13.67 -7.84
C ASP A 15 3.15 -14.73 -6.76
N MET A 16 4.23 -15.49 -6.91
CA MET A 16 4.72 -16.39 -5.85
C MET A 16 5.05 -15.65 -4.55
N ALA A 17 5.61 -14.45 -4.66
CA ALA A 17 5.84 -13.59 -3.49
C ALA A 17 4.52 -13.20 -2.81
N SER A 18 3.47 -12.88 -3.58
CA SER A 18 2.12 -12.63 -3.05
C SER A 18 1.60 -13.84 -2.25
N VAL A 19 1.68 -15.04 -2.81
CA VAL A 19 1.28 -16.29 -2.12
C VAL A 19 2.05 -16.47 -0.81
N LEU A 20 3.37 -16.26 -0.83
CA LEU A 20 4.20 -16.33 0.37
C LEU A 20 3.79 -15.31 1.43
N PHE A 21 3.60 -14.04 1.07
CA PHE A 21 3.24 -13.00 2.04
C PHE A 21 1.81 -13.18 2.57
N VAL A 22 0.87 -13.65 1.75
CA VAL A 22 -0.48 -14.03 2.21
C VAL A 22 -0.40 -15.16 3.25
N PHE A 23 0.41 -16.19 3.01
CA PHE A 23 0.68 -17.24 4.00
C PHE A 23 1.24 -16.64 5.31
N LEU A 24 2.26 -15.78 5.20
CA LEU A 24 2.93 -15.20 6.36
C LEU A 24 2.00 -14.30 7.16
N ILE A 25 1.14 -13.51 6.51
CA ILE A 25 0.12 -12.67 7.16
C ILE A 25 -0.86 -13.57 7.94
N GLY A 26 -1.45 -14.58 7.27
CA GLY A 26 -2.41 -15.48 7.91
C GLY A 26 -1.79 -16.25 9.09
N ARG A 27 -0.56 -16.75 8.91
CA ARG A 27 0.21 -17.42 9.97
C ARG A 27 0.45 -16.52 11.18
N ARG A 28 0.65 -15.23 10.95
CA ARG A 28 1.05 -14.28 12.00
C ARG A 28 -0.11 -13.71 12.78
N LEU A 29 -1.23 -13.45 12.10
CA LEU A 29 -2.45 -12.95 12.74
C LEU A 29 -3.20 -14.07 13.48
N TYR A 30 -3.14 -15.29 12.94
CA TYR A 30 -3.85 -16.45 13.49
C TYR A 30 -2.87 -17.59 13.77
N ASP A 31 -2.79 -18.57 12.87
CA ASP A 31 -1.95 -19.75 13.00
C ASP A 31 -1.53 -20.29 11.63
N ARG A 32 -0.64 -21.30 11.64
CA ARG A 32 -0.09 -21.90 10.42
C ARG A 32 -1.17 -22.47 9.48
N ARG A 33 -2.26 -23.03 10.00
CA ARG A 33 -3.33 -23.62 9.19
C ARG A 33 -4.09 -22.53 8.44
N VAL A 34 -4.43 -21.43 9.12
CA VAL A 34 -5.07 -20.27 8.49
C VAL A 34 -4.16 -19.66 7.42
N GLY A 35 -2.86 -19.55 7.68
CA GLY A 35 -1.88 -19.13 6.67
C GLY A 35 -1.87 -20.04 5.44
N LEU A 36 -1.85 -21.36 5.62
CA LEU A 36 -1.85 -22.32 4.52
C LEU A 36 -3.15 -22.24 3.70
N LEU A 37 -4.31 -22.12 4.35
CA LEU A 37 -5.60 -21.95 3.69
C LEU A 37 -5.65 -20.65 2.88
N ALA A 38 -5.15 -19.55 3.45
CA ALA A 38 -5.11 -18.26 2.76
C ALA A 38 -4.23 -18.33 1.50
N ALA A 39 -3.04 -18.93 1.60
CA ALA A 39 -2.16 -19.12 0.46
C ALA A 39 -2.73 -20.09 -0.57
N LEU A 40 -3.41 -21.16 -0.15
CA LEU A 40 -4.11 -22.06 -1.06
C LEU A 40 -5.17 -21.31 -1.86
N PHE A 41 -6.06 -20.54 -1.20
CA PHE A 41 -7.09 -19.77 -1.88
C PHE A 41 -6.51 -18.73 -2.83
N HIS A 42 -5.39 -18.10 -2.48
CA HIS A 42 -4.73 -17.17 -3.39
C HIS A 42 -4.08 -17.87 -4.58
N ALA A 43 -3.39 -19.00 -4.36
CA ALA A 43 -2.70 -19.75 -5.40
C ALA A 43 -3.64 -20.38 -6.44
N ILE A 44 -4.90 -20.65 -6.07
CA ILE A 44 -5.92 -21.18 -6.99
C ILE A 44 -6.87 -20.10 -7.52
N ALA A 45 -6.68 -18.83 -7.13
CA ALA A 45 -7.52 -17.75 -7.61
C ALA A 45 -7.23 -17.48 -9.10
N VAL A 46 -8.31 -17.37 -9.87
CA VAL A 46 -8.26 -17.29 -11.34
C VAL A 46 -7.47 -16.05 -11.81
N MET A 47 -7.72 -14.88 -11.22
CA MET A 47 -7.08 -13.63 -11.65
C MET A 47 -5.56 -13.61 -11.37
N PRO A 48 -5.04 -13.96 -10.17
CA PRO A 48 -3.60 -14.13 -9.95
C PRO A 48 -2.92 -15.11 -10.92
N ILE A 49 -3.55 -16.27 -11.18
CA ILE A 49 -3.05 -17.24 -12.16
C ILE A 49 -2.98 -16.62 -13.56
N GLN A 50 -4.01 -15.90 -13.99
CA GLN A 50 -4.01 -15.26 -15.30
C GLN A 50 -2.91 -14.20 -15.40
N GLN A 51 -2.85 -13.30 -14.44
CA GLN A 51 -1.91 -12.17 -14.48
C GLN A 51 -0.45 -12.63 -14.37
N SER A 52 -0.14 -13.72 -13.66
CA SER A 52 1.21 -14.29 -13.57
C SER A 52 1.80 -14.72 -14.92
N HIS A 53 0.96 -14.97 -15.93
CA HIS A 53 1.39 -15.33 -17.28
C HIS A 53 1.51 -14.13 -18.23
N PHE A 54 1.12 -12.94 -17.79
CA PHE A 54 1.23 -11.71 -18.56
C PHE A 54 2.33 -10.81 -18.00
N PHE A 55 3.02 -10.11 -18.89
CA PHE A 55 3.97 -9.08 -18.50
C PHE A 55 3.21 -7.79 -18.19
N THR A 56 2.53 -7.75 -17.04
CA THR A 56 1.71 -6.62 -16.56
C THR A 56 2.25 -6.07 -15.24
N MET A 57 1.89 -4.83 -14.91
CA MET A 57 2.31 -4.15 -13.67
C MET A 57 1.43 -4.54 -12.47
N ASP A 58 0.30 -5.20 -12.70
CA ASP A 58 -0.67 -5.59 -11.67
C ASP A 58 -0.08 -6.55 -10.63
N ASN A 59 0.71 -7.54 -11.07
CA ASN A 59 1.36 -8.49 -10.14
C ASN A 59 2.45 -7.84 -9.31
N TRP A 60 3.20 -6.93 -9.91
CA TRP A 60 4.21 -6.15 -9.19
C TRP A 60 3.57 -5.35 -8.08
N ALA A 61 2.50 -4.61 -8.42
CA ALA A 61 1.72 -3.87 -7.45
C ALA A 61 1.14 -4.79 -6.36
N ALA A 62 0.54 -5.93 -6.72
CA ALA A 62 -0.04 -6.87 -5.77
C ALA A 62 1.00 -7.49 -4.81
N GLY A 63 2.12 -7.98 -5.35
CA GLY A 63 3.20 -8.60 -4.55
C GLY A 63 3.88 -7.62 -3.61
N LEU A 64 4.20 -6.42 -4.10
CA LEU A 64 4.81 -5.38 -3.27
C LEU A 64 3.84 -4.85 -2.21
N THR A 65 2.54 -4.76 -2.53
CA THR A 65 1.49 -4.38 -1.56
C THR A 65 1.32 -5.42 -0.48
N THR A 66 1.24 -6.71 -0.83
CA THR A 66 1.11 -7.79 0.16
C THR A 66 2.35 -7.88 1.06
N MET A 67 3.55 -7.67 0.51
CA MET A 67 4.78 -7.49 1.31
C MET A 67 4.67 -6.29 2.26
N THR A 68 4.17 -5.15 1.79
CA THR A 68 3.98 -3.92 2.58
C THR A 68 3.00 -4.16 3.73
N ILE A 69 1.89 -4.84 3.46
CA ILE A 69 0.91 -5.22 4.48
C ILE A 69 1.52 -6.18 5.50
N TYR A 70 2.31 -7.16 5.06
CA TYR A 70 3.03 -8.04 5.98
C TYR A 70 4.00 -7.26 6.88
N ALA A 71 4.77 -6.32 6.31
CA ALA A 71 5.63 -5.44 7.09
C ALA A 71 4.84 -4.64 8.12
N ALA A 72 3.65 -4.15 7.77
CA ALA A 72 2.76 -3.46 8.70
C ALA A 72 2.25 -4.36 9.83
N VAL A 73 1.86 -5.61 9.52
CA VAL A 73 1.48 -6.63 10.51
C VAL A 73 2.63 -6.89 11.49
N ARG A 74 3.87 -6.92 11.00
CA ARG A 74 5.05 -7.09 11.86
C ARG A 74 5.39 -5.82 12.66
N ALA A 75 5.25 -4.63 12.07
CA ALA A 75 5.40 -3.34 12.77
C ALA A 75 4.36 -3.18 13.89
N ALA A 76 3.15 -3.69 13.68
CA ALA A 76 2.08 -3.76 14.67
C ALA A 76 2.37 -4.71 15.85
N GLY A 77 3.47 -5.48 15.81
CA GLY A 77 3.91 -6.36 16.89
C GLY A 77 3.22 -7.73 16.93
N PHE A 78 2.46 -8.09 15.90
CA PHE A 78 1.80 -9.40 15.86
C PHE A 78 2.82 -10.54 15.85
N GLY A 79 2.53 -11.57 16.66
CA GLY A 79 3.25 -12.83 16.80
C GLY A 79 4.67 -12.77 17.39
N ASP A 80 5.14 -11.59 17.83
CA ASP A 80 6.42 -11.48 18.51
C ASP A 80 6.24 -11.84 20.01
N PRO A 81 7.13 -12.67 20.61
CA PRO A 81 7.06 -13.00 22.03
C PRO A 81 7.13 -11.75 22.92
N GLU A 82 7.92 -10.77 22.48
CA GLU A 82 8.05 -9.46 23.10
C GLU A 82 7.64 -8.39 22.10
N ARG A 83 6.73 -7.49 22.51
CA ARG A 83 6.20 -6.39 21.71
C ARG A 83 7.19 -5.21 21.63
N LYS A 84 8.43 -5.51 21.24
CA LYS A 84 9.50 -4.53 21.06
C LYS A 84 9.31 -3.77 19.76
N TRP A 85 9.63 -2.48 19.77
CA TRP A 85 9.68 -1.68 18.55
C TRP A 85 10.86 -2.13 17.68
N ARG A 86 10.61 -2.34 16.40
CA ARG A 86 11.61 -2.84 15.44
C ARG A 86 11.62 -1.96 14.20
N VAL A 87 12.67 -1.16 14.06
CA VAL A 87 12.84 -0.23 12.93
C VAL A 87 12.79 -0.92 11.56
N GLY A 88 13.31 -2.15 11.47
CA GLY A 88 13.37 -2.90 10.20
C GLY A 88 12.01 -3.12 9.54
N TRP A 89 10.92 -3.24 10.31
CA TRP A 89 9.57 -3.40 9.72
C TRP A 89 9.02 -2.10 9.15
N TRP A 90 9.36 -0.96 9.75
CA TRP A 90 9.01 0.36 9.23
C TRP A 90 9.80 0.70 7.97
N VAL A 91 11.08 0.33 7.93
CA VAL A 91 11.92 0.43 6.73
C VAL A 91 11.38 -0.45 5.61
N LEU A 92 11.08 -1.74 5.89
CA LEU A 92 10.51 -2.65 4.89
C LEU A 92 9.14 -2.17 4.40
N PHE A 93 8.31 -1.63 5.28
CA PHE A 93 7.05 -1.00 4.89
C PHE A 93 7.29 0.16 3.93
N GLY A 94 8.23 1.06 4.25
CA GLY A 94 8.58 2.19 3.39
C GLY A 94 9.08 1.74 2.01
N VAL A 95 10.00 0.77 1.96
CA VAL A 95 10.50 0.20 0.69
C VAL A 95 9.37 -0.40 -0.12
N GLY A 96 8.51 -1.21 0.50
CA GLY A 96 7.36 -1.81 -0.15
C GLY A 96 6.35 -0.80 -0.67
N LEU A 97 6.01 0.22 0.13
CA LEU A 97 5.10 1.30 -0.27
C LEU A 97 5.65 2.06 -1.48
N GLY A 98 6.90 2.52 -1.41
CA GLY A 98 7.51 3.31 -2.48
C GLY A 98 7.60 2.55 -3.80
N THR A 99 8.00 1.27 -3.74
CA THR A 99 8.10 0.41 -4.93
C THR A 99 6.72 -0.01 -5.47
N ALA A 100 5.72 -0.23 -4.61
CA ALA A 100 4.35 -0.52 -5.03
C ALA A 100 3.71 0.66 -5.77
N VAL A 101 3.86 1.88 -5.23
CA VAL A 101 3.36 3.11 -5.85
C VAL A 101 4.08 3.41 -7.17
N ALA A 102 5.40 3.18 -7.22
CA ALA A 102 6.17 3.29 -8.46
C ALA A 102 5.69 2.32 -9.56
N SER A 103 5.16 1.15 -9.18
CA SER A 103 4.56 0.18 -10.11
C SER A 103 3.16 0.60 -10.55
N ARG A 104 2.31 1.01 -9.60
CA ARG A 104 0.97 1.57 -9.87
C ARG A 104 0.57 2.62 -8.82
N ILE A 105 0.38 3.85 -9.28
CA ILE A 105 0.08 4.99 -8.39
C ILE A 105 -1.27 4.85 -7.66
N ASN A 106 -2.24 4.11 -8.21
CA ASN A 106 -3.54 3.89 -7.56
C ASN A 106 -3.44 3.06 -6.27
N VAL A 107 -2.29 2.45 -5.96
CA VAL A 107 -2.02 1.72 -4.71
C VAL A 107 -1.57 2.64 -3.57
N ALA A 108 -1.28 3.93 -3.85
CA ALA A 108 -0.88 4.93 -2.86
C ALA A 108 -1.68 4.94 -1.53
N PRO A 109 -3.00 4.66 -1.50
CA PRO A 109 -3.73 4.60 -0.25
C PRO A 109 -3.22 3.57 0.78
N VAL A 110 -2.38 2.59 0.38
CA VAL A 110 -1.76 1.64 1.32
C VAL A 110 -0.88 2.36 2.35
N ALA A 111 -0.43 3.59 2.07
CA ALA A 111 0.27 4.44 3.03
C ALA A 111 -0.51 4.63 4.34
N GLY A 112 -1.86 4.64 4.29
CA GLY A 112 -2.72 4.73 5.48
C GLY A 112 -2.58 3.55 6.45
N ILE A 113 -1.99 2.44 6.02
CA ILE A 113 -1.74 1.28 6.88
C ILE A 113 -0.58 1.53 7.86
N ALA A 114 0.36 2.43 7.57
CA ALA A 114 1.44 2.79 8.50
C ALA A 114 0.93 3.38 9.83
N PRO A 115 0.11 4.47 9.83
CA PRO A 115 -0.44 5.00 11.07
C PRO A 115 -1.39 4.00 11.75
N LEU A 116 -2.13 3.18 10.99
CA LEU A 116 -2.96 2.12 11.56
C LEU A 116 -2.09 1.08 12.31
N ALA A 117 -0.97 0.66 11.75
CA ALA A 117 -0.03 -0.26 12.40
C ALA A 117 0.57 0.35 13.68
N ALA A 118 0.88 1.66 13.68
CA ALA A 118 1.34 2.38 14.86
C ALA A 118 0.29 2.40 15.98
N ILE A 119 -0.97 2.73 15.63
CA ILE A 119 -2.10 2.74 16.57
C ILE A 119 -2.31 1.33 17.16
N ILE A 120 -2.26 0.30 16.33
CA ILE A 120 -2.39 -1.08 16.76
C ILE A 120 -1.24 -1.48 17.69
N TRP A 121 -0.01 -1.11 17.38
CA TRP A 121 1.15 -1.40 18.22
C TRP A 121 1.00 -0.78 19.62
N LEU A 122 0.53 0.48 19.70
CA LEU A 122 0.24 1.16 20.96
C LEU A 122 -0.91 0.48 21.72
N ALA A 123 -2.01 0.16 21.03
CA ALA A 123 -3.15 -0.53 21.64
C ALA A 123 -2.75 -1.92 22.19
N GLN A 124 -1.90 -2.65 21.49
CA GLN A 124 -1.35 -3.92 21.97
C GLN A 124 -0.44 -3.75 23.19
N ARG A 125 0.16 -2.58 23.43
CA ARG A 125 0.94 -2.30 24.64
C ARG A 125 0.07 -1.82 25.82
N GLY A 126 -1.25 -1.85 25.67
CA GLY A 126 -2.20 -1.50 26.73
C GLY A 126 -2.45 0.00 26.87
N HIS A 127 -1.96 0.81 25.93
CA HIS A 127 -2.21 2.26 25.95
C HIS A 127 -3.67 2.54 25.63
N THR A 128 -4.38 3.15 26.59
CA THR A 128 -5.73 3.67 26.38
C THR A 128 -5.68 5.08 25.82
N TRP A 129 -6.80 5.57 25.28
CA TRP A 129 -6.90 6.96 24.77
C TRP A 129 -6.45 8.01 25.80
N ASN A 130 -6.78 7.80 27.08
CA ASN A 130 -6.37 8.71 28.15
C ASN A 130 -4.86 8.64 28.40
N THR A 131 -4.27 7.44 28.37
CA THR A 131 -2.81 7.25 28.49
C THR A 131 -2.08 7.87 27.30
N ILE A 132 -2.61 7.77 26.08
CA ILE A 132 -2.04 8.39 24.88
C ILE A 132 -2.05 9.91 25.03
N LYS A 133 -3.19 10.51 25.44
CA LYS A 133 -3.28 11.97 25.69
C LYS A 133 -2.27 12.44 26.72
N GLN A 134 -2.14 11.72 27.84
CA GLN A 134 -1.16 12.02 28.88
C GLN A 134 0.28 11.87 28.35
N GLY A 135 0.56 10.82 27.59
CA GLY A 135 1.86 10.59 26.96
C GLY A 135 2.25 11.71 25.99
N ILE A 136 1.34 12.13 25.10
CA ILE A 136 1.54 13.29 24.21
C ILE A 136 1.81 14.56 25.03
N SER A 137 1.02 14.82 26.07
CA SER A 137 1.22 15.99 26.93
C SER A 137 2.58 15.97 27.65
N SER A 138 3.06 14.78 28.04
CA SER A 138 4.38 14.63 28.66
C SER A 138 5.51 14.86 27.67
N LEU A 139 5.37 14.38 26.43
CA LEU A 139 6.30 14.62 25.32
C LEU A 139 6.46 16.13 25.04
N ILE A 140 5.34 16.85 24.93
CA ILE A 140 5.34 18.30 24.67
C ILE A 140 6.01 19.06 25.81
N ARG A 141 5.84 18.59 27.06
CA ARG A 141 6.44 19.22 28.26
C ARG A 141 7.88 18.77 28.53
N GLY A 142 8.49 17.97 27.66
CA GLY A 142 9.85 17.45 27.84
C GLY A 142 9.99 16.41 28.96
N GLY A 143 8.87 15.85 29.45
CA GLY A 143 8.88 14.82 30.48
C GLY A 143 9.14 13.43 29.91
N VAL A 144 9.94 12.63 30.61
CA VAL A 144 10.22 11.23 30.22
C VAL A 144 9.18 10.32 30.87
N SER A 145 8.23 9.80 30.08
CA SER A 145 7.26 8.78 30.48
C SER A 145 7.34 7.55 29.58
N SER A 146 7.06 6.36 30.10
CA SER A 146 7.05 5.13 29.30
C SER A 146 6.03 5.19 28.15
N ALA A 147 4.88 5.83 28.38
CA ALA A 147 3.89 6.11 27.35
C ALA A 147 4.41 7.10 26.29
N GLY A 148 5.12 8.15 26.71
CA GLY A 148 5.76 9.11 25.80
C GLY A 148 6.79 8.45 24.89
N LEU A 149 7.64 7.57 25.43
CA LEU A 149 8.63 6.82 24.64
C LEU A 149 7.98 5.92 23.59
N ASP A 150 6.91 5.20 23.96
CA ASP A 150 6.18 4.35 23.01
C ASP A 150 5.52 5.20 21.90
N ILE A 151 4.91 6.33 22.24
CA ILE A 151 4.32 7.25 21.25
C ILE A 151 5.40 7.81 20.32
N GLN A 152 6.55 8.20 20.87
CA GLN A 152 7.68 8.68 20.08
C GLN A 152 8.18 7.60 19.12
N GLN A 153 8.28 6.34 19.56
CA GLN A 153 8.65 5.21 18.70
C GLN A 153 7.61 4.95 17.60
N ALA A 154 6.33 5.03 17.92
CA ALA A 154 5.25 4.89 16.94
C ALA A 154 5.31 6.00 15.88
N MET A 155 5.48 7.26 16.29
CA MET A 155 5.66 8.40 15.39
C MET A 155 6.93 8.27 14.55
N LEU A 156 8.05 7.91 15.17
CA LEU A 156 9.33 7.69 14.48
C LEU A 156 9.20 6.57 13.44
N GLY A 157 8.49 5.49 13.75
CA GLY A 157 8.21 4.42 12.80
C GLY A 157 7.46 4.90 11.56
N VAL A 158 6.39 5.66 11.74
CA VAL A 158 5.61 6.23 10.63
C VAL A 158 6.46 7.20 9.81
N THR A 159 7.23 8.07 10.46
CA THR A 159 8.14 9.01 9.78
C THR A 159 9.21 8.26 8.99
N ILE A 160 9.82 7.22 9.55
CA ILE A 160 10.80 6.39 8.85
C ILE A 160 10.16 5.72 7.63
N ALA A 161 8.98 5.12 7.79
CA ALA A 161 8.26 4.52 6.68
C ALA A 161 7.96 5.53 5.56
N ALA A 162 7.53 6.75 5.91
CA ALA A 162 7.28 7.82 4.95
C ALA A 162 8.56 8.24 4.21
N LEU A 163 9.64 8.55 4.93
CA LEU A 163 10.91 8.98 4.32
C LEU A 163 11.51 7.88 3.44
N VAL A 164 11.52 6.64 3.91
CA VAL A 164 12.02 5.49 3.14
C VAL A 164 11.14 5.25 1.92
N SER A 165 9.82 5.45 2.00
CA SER A 165 8.94 5.31 0.84
C SER A 165 9.20 6.33 -0.24
N ILE A 166 9.49 7.58 0.12
CA ILE A 166 9.86 8.63 -0.83
C ILE A 166 11.19 8.27 -1.51
N ALA A 167 12.17 7.82 -0.73
CA ALA A 167 13.46 7.38 -1.28
C ALA A 167 13.31 6.17 -2.22
N ALA A 168 12.54 5.16 -1.82
CA ALA A 168 12.29 3.96 -2.63
C ALA A 168 11.51 4.30 -3.91
N PHE A 169 10.51 5.18 -3.83
CA PHE A 169 9.77 5.68 -4.99
C PHE A 169 10.70 6.42 -5.96
N ARG A 170 11.59 7.28 -5.45
CA ARG A 170 12.57 8.00 -6.26
C ARG A 170 13.55 7.08 -6.98
N ILE A 171 13.99 6.00 -6.33
CA ILE A 171 14.88 5.01 -6.94
C ILE A 171 14.14 4.18 -7.99
N ALA A 172 12.90 3.78 -7.71
CA ALA A 172 12.11 2.93 -8.60
C ALA A 172 11.51 3.71 -9.79
N GLN A 173 11.23 5.00 -9.62
CA GLN A 173 10.63 5.88 -10.62
C GLN A 173 11.42 7.19 -10.78
N PRO A 174 12.69 7.14 -11.24
CA PRO A 174 13.55 8.33 -11.30
C PRO A 174 13.00 9.39 -12.26
N TYR A 175 12.33 8.99 -13.34
CA TYR A 175 11.75 9.88 -14.34
C TYR A 175 10.59 10.75 -13.83
N ALA A 176 10.03 10.44 -12.66
CA ALA A 176 9.01 11.28 -12.04
C ALA A 176 9.59 12.62 -11.56
N PHE A 177 10.90 12.67 -11.30
CA PHE A 177 11.59 13.84 -10.77
C PHE A 177 12.26 14.63 -11.89
N ALA A 178 12.31 15.95 -11.72
CA ALA A 178 13.05 16.82 -12.61
C ALA A 178 14.56 16.59 -12.42
N ASP A 179 15.30 16.43 -13.52
CA ASP A 179 16.75 16.38 -13.45
C ASP A 179 17.35 17.81 -13.33
N PRO A 180 18.62 17.94 -12.91
CA PRO A 180 19.26 19.24 -12.76
C PRO A 180 19.32 20.08 -14.04
N GLU A 181 19.36 19.44 -15.21
CA GLU A 181 19.45 20.10 -16.51
C GLU A 181 18.10 20.71 -16.91
N LEU A 182 17.02 19.98 -16.68
CA LEU A 182 15.65 20.45 -16.85
C LEU A 182 15.39 21.67 -15.97
N ILE A 183 15.77 21.63 -14.69
CA ILE A 183 15.60 22.78 -13.78
C ILE A 183 16.40 24.00 -14.26
N ARG A 184 17.62 23.81 -14.75
CA ARG A 184 18.45 24.89 -15.30
C ARG A 184 17.81 25.51 -16.52
N THR A 185 17.45 24.69 -17.51
CA THR A 185 16.88 25.16 -18.77
C THR A 185 15.53 25.85 -18.58
N THR A 186 14.65 25.33 -17.70
CA THR A 186 13.37 25.99 -17.39
C THR A 186 13.56 27.30 -16.65
N THR A 187 14.47 27.36 -15.68
CA THR A 187 14.71 28.59 -14.90
C THR A 187 15.28 29.69 -15.80
N ILE A 188 16.26 29.37 -16.63
CA ILE A 188 16.83 30.32 -17.60
C ILE A 188 15.76 30.83 -18.57
N ALA A 189 14.86 29.94 -19.03
CA ALA A 189 13.76 30.34 -19.91
C ALA A 189 12.74 31.26 -19.23
N GLU A 190 12.48 31.10 -17.93
CA GLU A 190 11.50 31.87 -17.17
C GLU A 190 12.06 33.21 -16.64
N THR A 191 13.28 33.22 -16.13
CA THR A 191 13.88 34.38 -15.43
C THR A 191 15.02 35.05 -16.19
N GLY A 192 15.61 34.38 -17.18
CA GLY A 192 16.82 34.84 -17.86
C GLY A 192 18.11 34.68 -17.05
N GLU A 193 18.05 34.11 -15.85
CA GLU A 193 19.19 33.93 -14.94
C GLU A 193 19.48 32.45 -14.67
N GLU A 194 20.77 32.12 -14.45
CA GLU A 194 21.14 30.77 -14.04
C GLU A 194 20.75 30.49 -12.59
N PRO A 195 20.05 29.38 -12.29
CA PRO A 195 19.72 29.03 -10.92
C PRO A 195 21.00 28.68 -10.13
N GLY A 196 21.09 29.24 -8.93
CA GLY A 196 22.17 28.88 -8.00
C GLY A 196 22.20 27.38 -7.69
N PHE A 197 23.37 26.90 -7.22
CA PHE A 197 23.60 25.49 -6.89
C PHE A 197 22.53 24.92 -5.94
N PHE A 198 22.17 25.66 -4.88
CA PHE A 198 21.15 25.22 -3.92
C PHE A 198 19.76 25.13 -4.55
N ALA A 199 19.37 26.09 -5.40
CA ALA A 199 18.08 26.08 -6.08
C ALA A 199 17.98 24.89 -7.04
N THR A 200 19.04 24.62 -7.81
CA THR A 200 19.10 23.46 -8.72
C THR A 200 19.04 22.13 -7.95
N THR A 201 19.75 22.04 -6.82
CA THR A 201 19.78 20.82 -5.99
C THR A 201 18.42 20.56 -5.34
N ILE A 202 17.80 21.58 -4.72
CA ILE A 202 16.48 21.44 -4.10
C ILE A 202 15.43 21.13 -5.18
N GLY A 203 15.47 21.83 -6.31
CA GLY A 203 14.57 21.62 -7.45
C GLY A 203 14.67 20.21 -8.02
N SER A 204 15.86 19.64 -8.16
CA SER A 204 16.02 18.27 -8.65
C SER A 204 15.68 17.20 -7.61
N VAL A 205 15.79 17.51 -6.31
CA VAL A 205 15.43 16.57 -5.22
C VAL A 205 13.93 16.51 -4.97
N PHE A 206 13.23 17.64 -5.02
CA PHE A 206 11.80 17.70 -4.67
C PHE A 206 10.87 18.04 -5.84
N GLY A 207 11.40 18.57 -6.95
CA GLY A 207 10.61 18.96 -8.11
C GLY A 207 10.19 17.76 -8.96
N PHE A 208 8.91 17.71 -9.31
CA PHE A 208 8.39 16.76 -10.27
C PHE A 208 8.65 17.22 -11.71
N ASN A 209 9.00 16.28 -12.58
CA ASN A 209 9.14 16.52 -14.00
C ASN A 209 7.79 17.02 -14.58
N PRO A 210 7.74 18.19 -15.26
CA PRO A 210 6.52 18.70 -15.88
C PRO A 210 5.87 17.72 -16.86
N GLN A 211 6.67 16.96 -17.63
CA GLN A 211 6.15 15.93 -18.53
C GLN A 211 5.47 14.80 -17.74
N TRP A 212 6.07 14.39 -16.62
CA TRP A 212 5.46 13.37 -15.77
C TRP A 212 4.13 13.85 -15.18
N ARG A 213 4.06 15.11 -14.74
CA ARG A 213 2.82 15.73 -14.26
C ARG A 213 1.74 15.76 -15.34
N SER A 214 2.10 16.20 -16.54
CA SER A 214 1.22 16.17 -17.72
C SER A 214 0.70 14.75 -18.01
N ASN A 215 1.58 13.74 -18.00
CA ASN A 215 1.17 12.35 -18.20
C ASN A 215 0.22 11.86 -17.09
N MET A 216 0.42 12.28 -15.82
CA MET A 216 -0.49 11.93 -14.72
C MET A 216 -1.86 12.60 -14.88
N GLU A 217 -1.90 13.86 -15.32
CA GLU A 217 -3.14 14.58 -15.63
C GLU A 217 -3.89 13.91 -16.77
N GLU A 218 -3.18 13.48 -17.82
CA GLU A 218 -3.76 12.72 -18.94
C GLU A 218 -4.33 11.38 -18.46
N ILE A 219 -3.58 10.59 -17.68
CA ILE A 219 -4.05 9.32 -17.13
C ILE A 219 -5.30 9.55 -16.26
N GLN A 220 -5.31 10.61 -15.44
CA GLN A 220 -6.47 10.94 -14.63
C GLN A 220 -7.68 11.30 -15.50
N HIS A 221 -7.49 12.05 -16.59
CA HIS A 221 -8.53 12.34 -17.56
C HIS A 221 -9.06 11.08 -18.25
N GLN A 222 -8.18 10.15 -18.63
CA GLN A 222 -8.57 8.86 -19.24
C GLN A 222 -9.38 7.95 -18.31
N GLN A 223 -9.33 8.17 -17.00
CA GLN A 223 -10.17 7.49 -16.01
C GLN A 223 -11.48 8.24 -15.70
N GLY A 224 -11.71 9.38 -16.35
CA GLY A 224 -12.87 10.24 -16.16
C GLY A 224 -14.02 9.91 -17.13
N PRO A 225 -15.25 10.34 -16.80
CA PRO A 225 -16.46 10.02 -17.57
C PRO A 225 -16.48 10.58 -18.98
N ASP A 226 -15.74 11.65 -19.22
CA ASP A 226 -15.72 12.37 -20.49
C ASP A 226 -14.75 11.71 -21.50
N PHE A 227 -13.97 10.71 -21.09
CA PHE A 227 -13.03 10.04 -21.96
C PHE A 227 -13.71 8.94 -22.79
N ALA A 228 -14.00 9.26 -24.05
CA ALA A 228 -14.59 8.33 -25.01
C ALA A 228 -13.49 7.67 -25.87
N ALA A 229 -13.11 6.44 -25.52
CA ALA A 229 -12.23 5.61 -26.34
C ALA A 229 -12.84 4.21 -26.56
N PRO A 230 -12.58 3.54 -27.71
CA PRO A 230 -13.17 2.23 -28.01
C PRO A 230 -12.94 1.17 -26.93
N PHE A 231 -11.77 1.18 -26.27
CA PHE A 231 -11.44 0.24 -25.20
C PHE A 231 -12.10 0.57 -23.85
N ALA A 232 -12.56 1.82 -23.66
CA ALA A 232 -13.26 2.27 -22.47
C ALA A 232 -14.77 1.97 -22.53
N LEU A 233 -15.35 1.82 -23.72
CA LEU A 233 -16.80 1.56 -23.89
C LEU A 233 -17.30 0.30 -23.17
N GLN A 234 -16.46 -0.72 -23.01
CA GLN A 234 -16.84 -1.95 -22.30
C GLN A 234 -17.08 -1.74 -20.79
N TRP A 235 -16.57 -0.63 -20.28
CA TRP A 235 -16.55 -0.27 -18.87
C TRP A 235 -17.64 0.75 -18.53
N THR A 236 -18.19 1.46 -19.51
CA THR A 236 -19.25 2.45 -19.34
C THR A 236 -20.54 1.87 -18.75
N ASP A 237 -21.24 2.69 -17.94
CA ASP A 237 -22.54 2.40 -17.33
C ASP A 237 -22.59 1.11 -16.48
N ARG A 238 -21.47 0.83 -15.79
CA ARG A 238 -21.40 -0.29 -14.84
C ARG A 238 -21.83 0.18 -13.46
N ALA A 239 -22.68 -0.62 -12.81
CA ALA A 239 -23.15 -0.35 -11.46
C ALA A 239 -21.96 -0.26 -10.48
N PRO A 240 -21.71 0.92 -9.86
CA PRO A 240 -20.63 1.08 -8.89
C PRO A 240 -20.77 0.06 -7.76
N ILE A 241 -19.65 -0.41 -7.22
CA ILE A 241 -19.57 -1.45 -6.18
C ILE A 241 -20.05 -2.85 -6.63
N LEU A 242 -21.23 -2.97 -7.23
CA LEU A 242 -21.80 -4.25 -7.66
C LEU A 242 -21.02 -4.89 -8.80
N PHE A 243 -20.58 -4.10 -9.77
CA PHE A 243 -19.78 -4.59 -10.87
C PHE A 243 -18.42 -5.18 -10.43
N PRO A 244 -17.57 -4.48 -9.66
CA PRO A 244 -16.32 -5.06 -9.17
C PRO A 244 -16.58 -6.22 -8.19
N LEU A 245 -17.62 -6.17 -7.35
CA LEU A 245 -18.00 -7.29 -6.48
C LEU A 245 -18.29 -8.56 -7.28
N THR A 246 -19.11 -8.42 -8.33
CA THR A 246 -19.48 -9.53 -9.22
C THR A 246 -18.24 -10.10 -9.90
N ASN A 247 -17.36 -9.24 -10.41
CA ASN A 247 -16.11 -9.69 -11.04
C ASN A 247 -15.17 -10.39 -10.06
N MET A 248 -15.03 -9.90 -8.84
CA MET A 248 -14.22 -10.54 -7.81
C MET A 248 -14.70 -11.95 -7.47
N VAL A 249 -16.03 -12.16 -7.41
CA VAL A 249 -16.62 -13.46 -7.09
C VAL A 249 -16.61 -14.40 -8.29
N LEU A 250 -17.04 -13.95 -9.47
CA LEU A 250 -17.20 -14.84 -10.63
C LEU A 250 -15.90 -15.11 -11.37
N TYR A 251 -15.06 -14.09 -11.56
CA TYR A 251 -13.89 -14.15 -12.43
C TYR A 251 -12.56 -13.96 -11.70
N GLY A 252 -12.57 -13.31 -10.53
CA GLY A 252 -11.37 -13.02 -9.75
C GLY A 252 -10.89 -14.22 -8.94
N MET A 253 -11.66 -14.58 -7.92
CA MET A 253 -11.35 -15.67 -6.99
C MET A 253 -12.07 -16.98 -7.36
N GLY A 254 -13.13 -16.90 -8.18
CA GLY A 254 -14.06 -18.00 -8.43
C GLY A 254 -15.15 -18.09 -7.35
N PHE A 255 -16.29 -18.69 -7.70
CA PHE A 255 -17.53 -18.59 -6.93
C PHE A 255 -17.37 -18.99 -5.45
N SER A 256 -16.73 -20.13 -5.18
CA SER A 256 -16.56 -20.66 -3.82
C SER A 256 -15.62 -19.81 -2.97
N ALA A 257 -14.41 -19.53 -3.47
CA ALA A 257 -13.41 -18.72 -2.76
C ALA A 257 -13.85 -17.26 -2.62
N GLY A 258 -14.55 -16.71 -3.63
CA GLY A 258 -15.10 -15.36 -3.60
C GLY A 258 -16.17 -15.18 -2.52
N ILE A 259 -17.14 -16.09 -2.44
CA ILE A 259 -18.15 -16.06 -1.37
C ILE A 259 -17.48 -16.23 0.00
N ALA A 260 -16.55 -17.18 0.13
CA ALA A 260 -15.83 -17.40 1.38
C ALA A 260 -15.04 -16.15 1.83
N ALA A 261 -14.40 -15.45 0.90
CA ALA A 261 -13.65 -14.22 1.17
C ALA A 261 -14.57 -13.10 1.67
N TRP A 262 -15.73 -12.90 1.03
CA TRP A 262 -16.68 -11.86 1.44
C TRP A 262 -17.41 -12.17 2.74
N LEU A 263 -17.80 -13.43 2.97
CA LEU A 263 -18.34 -13.85 4.28
C LEU A 263 -17.30 -13.67 5.38
N GLY A 264 -16.04 -14.03 5.12
CA GLY A 264 -14.92 -13.80 6.03
C GLY A 264 -14.69 -12.31 6.31
N PHE A 265 -14.74 -11.47 5.28
CA PHE A 265 -14.66 -10.02 5.40
C PHE A 265 -15.76 -9.45 6.28
N LEU A 266 -17.02 -9.78 6.01
CA LEU A 266 -18.18 -9.30 6.78
C LEU A 266 -18.13 -9.78 8.23
N TRP A 267 -17.73 -11.02 8.47
CA TRP A 267 -17.57 -11.57 9.81
C TRP A 267 -16.46 -10.88 10.61
N ALA A 268 -15.31 -10.63 9.98
CA ALA A 268 -14.20 -9.92 10.59
C ALA A 268 -14.53 -8.44 10.83
N LEU A 269 -15.27 -7.80 9.92
CA LEU A 269 -15.79 -6.46 10.10
C LEU A 269 -16.77 -6.40 11.29
N TRP A 270 -17.69 -7.36 11.40
CA TRP A 270 -18.60 -7.47 12.54
C TRP A 270 -17.85 -7.62 13.86
N ARG A 271 -16.77 -8.42 13.90
CA ARG A 271 -15.90 -8.56 15.08
C ARG A 271 -15.29 -7.21 15.50
N ILE A 272 -14.86 -6.40 14.52
CA ILE A 272 -14.30 -5.06 14.75
C ILE A 272 -15.36 -4.11 15.30
N VAL A 273 -16.51 -4.01 14.64
CA VAL A 273 -17.61 -3.11 15.05
C VAL A 273 -18.15 -3.47 16.43
N ARG A 274 -18.19 -4.77 16.78
CA ARG A 274 -18.60 -5.25 18.11
C ARG A 274 -17.50 -5.20 19.16
N GLY A 275 -16.30 -4.72 18.83
CA GLY A 275 -15.18 -4.60 19.77
C GLY A 275 -14.78 -5.93 20.40
N LYS A 276 -14.88 -7.06 19.66
CA LYS A 276 -14.53 -8.39 20.19
C LYS A 276 -13.04 -8.44 20.56
N PRO A 277 -12.62 -9.22 21.58
CA PRO A 277 -11.24 -9.17 22.09
C PRO A 277 -10.13 -9.34 21.05
N ASP A 278 -10.43 -10.02 19.94
CA ASP A 278 -9.50 -10.29 18.84
C ASP A 278 -9.63 -9.35 17.64
N TRP A 279 -10.43 -8.27 17.75
CA TRP A 279 -10.68 -7.31 16.67
C TRP A 279 -9.41 -6.77 16.02
N VAL A 280 -8.38 -6.56 16.84
CA VAL A 280 -7.09 -5.98 16.43
C VAL A 280 -6.44 -6.82 15.32
N LYS A 281 -6.59 -8.16 15.37
CA LYS A 281 -6.04 -9.09 14.35
C LYS A 281 -6.67 -8.87 12.97
N HIS A 282 -7.90 -8.38 12.93
CA HIS A 282 -8.65 -8.16 11.70
C HIS A 282 -8.45 -6.77 11.10
N ALA A 283 -7.98 -5.80 11.92
CA ALA A 283 -7.99 -4.39 11.57
C ALA A 283 -7.20 -4.07 10.30
N ILE A 284 -5.95 -4.57 10.16
CA ILE A 284 -5.11 -4.28 8.98
C ILE A 284 -5.72 -4.88 7.69
N PRO A 285 -6.03 -6.19 7.61
CA PRO A 285 -6.63 -6.76 6.41
C PRO A 285 -7.97 -6.11 6.02
N ILE A 286 -8.84 -5.83 6.99
CA ILE A 286 -10.15 -5.24 6.74
C ILE A 286 -10.04 -3.78 6.32
N ALA A 287 -9.18 -3.00 6.97
CA ALA A 287 -8.94 -1.62 6.58
C ALA A 287 -8.42 -1.53 5.14
N TRP A 288 -7.42 -2.34 4.78
CA TRP A 288 -6.89 -2.34 3.41
C TRP A 288 -7.94 -2.83 2.39
N ALA A 289 -8.48 -4.04 2.57
CA ALA A 289 -9.38 -4.63 1.60
C ALA A 289 -10.67 -3.82 1.44
N GLY A 290 -11.25 -3.36 2.55
CA GLY A 290 -12.49 -2.57 2.54
C GLY A 290 -12.29 -1.19 1.93
N PHE A 291 -11.26 -0.47 2.37
CA PHE A 291 -10.95 0.85 1.81
C PHE A 291 -10.63 0.75 0.32
N TYR A 292 -9.72 -0.14 -0.08
CA TYR A 292 -9.28 -0.23 -1.47
C TYR A 292 -10.42 -0.68 -2.40
N PHE A 293 -11.27 -1.60 -1.94
CA PHE A 293 -12.46 -2.01 -2.67
C PHE A 293 -13.43 -0.86 -2.89
N VAL A 294 -13.74 -0.06 -1.87
CA VAL A 294 -14.61 1.11 -2.02
C VAL A 294 -13.94 2.15 -2.92
N PHE A 295 -12.66 2.46 -2.67
CA PHE A 295 -11.89 3.43 -3.43
C PHE A 295 -11.82 3.11 -4.93
N MET A 296 -11.62 1.84 -5.31
CA MET A 296 -11.62 1.42 -6.71
C MET A 296 -13.04 1.21 -7.25
N GLY A 297 -13.97 0.72 -6.43
CA GLY A 297 -15.31 0.37 -6.87
C GLY A 297 -16.28 1.55 -7.00
N THR A 298 -15.92 2.73 -6.49
CA THR A 298 -16.64 3.99 -6.73
C THR A 298 -16.03 4.86 -7.81
N ARG A 299 -14.84 4.49 -8.33
CA ARG A 299 -14.26 5.20 -9.47
C ARG A 299 -15.09 4.93 -10.71
N TRP A 300 -15.13 5.93 -11.58
CA TRP A 300 -15.79 5.78 -12.86
C TRP A 300 -15.05 4.74 -13.69
N VAL A 301 -15.84 3.86 -14.29
CA VAL A 301 -15.48 2.76 -15.17
C VAL A 301 -16.47 2.91 -16.31
#